data_AF-A0A2G5EFF9-F1
#
_entry.id   AF-A0A2G5EFF9-F1
#
_cell.length_a   1.000
_cell.length_b   1.000
_cell.length_c   1.000
_cell.angle_alpha   90.00
_cell.angle_beta   90.00
_cell.angle_gamma   90.00
#
_symmetry.space_group_name_H-M   'P 1'
#
loop_
_entity.id
_entity.type
_entity.pdbx_description
1 polymer ?
#
loop_
_entity_poly.entity_id
_entity_poly.type
_entity_poly.pdbx_seq_one_letter_code
_entity_poly.pdbx_strand_id
1 'polypeptide(L)'
;MAILANRAAMERTFGLLKNSFNLIRSFSASTATPPTSSTSATATSKKPKRKKKKNLFEVVQFLPNWGIGYQLAKTHWVGLSYQITKINLYKDGRHGKAWGIVHKDGKLFAY
;
A
#
# COMPACT_ATOMS: atom_id res chain seq x y z
N MET A 1 24.77 31.27 32.91
CA MET A 1 24.36 30.77 31.58
C MET A 1 23.28 29.74 31.79
N ALA A 2 22.02 30.11 31.52
CA ALA A 2 20.84 29.31 31.85
C ALA A 2 20.71 28.08 30.93
N ILE A 3 20.45 26.91 31.53
CA ILE A 3 20.10 25.66 30.86
C ILE A 3 18.58 25.59 30.79
N LEU A 4 18.01 25.50 29.57
CA LEU A 4 16.59 25.21 29.38
C LEU A 4 16.45 23.86 28.67
N ALA A 5 16.26 22.81 29.47
CA ALA A 5 15.78 21.53 29.00
C ALA A 5 14.29 21.65 28.67
N ASN A 6 13.88 21.24 27.46
CA ASN A 6 12.47 21.07 27.14
C ASN A 6 12.19 19.57 26.93
N ARG A 7 11.79 18.90 28.03
CA ARG A 7 11.15 17.58 27.99
C ARG A 7 9.64 17.82 28.04
N ALA A 8 8.98 17.71 26.89
CA ALA A 8 7.53 17.53 26.85
C ALA A 8 7.24 16.03 26.74
N ALA A 9 6.65 15.49 27.80
CA ALA A 9 6.16 14.12 27.92
C ALA A 9 4.64 14.09 27.74
N MET A 10 4.16 13.00 27.11
CA MET A 10 2.78 12.46 27.12
C MET A 10 1.69 13.39 26.51
N GLU A 11 0.78 12.94 25.63
CA GLU A 11 -0.39 12.14 26.03
C GLU A 11 -1.10 11.44 24.86
N ARG A 12 -1.82 10.38 25.24
CA ARG A 12 -2.54 9.38 24.45
C ARG A 12 -3.66 9.95 23.56
N THR A 13 -3.84 9.37 22.37
CA THR A 13 -5.19 8.92 21.92
C THR A 13 -5.09 7.81 20.87
N PHE A 14 -5.29 6.57 21.30
CA PHE A 14 -5.54 5.43 20.41
C PHE A 14 -7.00 5.49 19.95
N GLY A 15 -7.24 6.10 18.79
CA GLY A 15 -8.55 6.04 18.12
C GLY A 15 -8.70 4.72 17.37
N LEU A 16 -9.45 3.77 17.95
CA LEU A 16 -9.91 2.57 17.27
C LEU A 16 -10.89 2.94 16.15
N LEU A 17 -10.48 2.84 14.89
CA LEU A 17 -11.44 2.81 13.78
C LEU A 17 -11.64 1.37 13.30
N LYS A 18 -12.54 0.68 14.02
CA LYS A 18 -13.23 -0.52 13.52
C LYS A 18 -14.15 -0.09 12.39
N ASN A 19 -13.87 -0.49 11.15
CA ASN A 19 -14.86 -0.36 10.08
C ASN A 19 -15.23 -1.75 9.56
N SER A 20 -16.35 -2.24 10.08
CA SER A 20 -17.01 -3.48 9.70
C SER A 20 -17.80 -3.25 8.41
N PHE A 21 -17.26 -3.67 7.27
CA PHE A 21 -18.03 -3.69 6.02
C PHE A 21 -18.77 -5.03 5.89
N ASN A 22 -19.89 -5.15 6.61
CA ASN A 22 -20.91 -6.14 6.30
C ASN A 22 -21.95 -5.49 5.38
N LEU A 23 -21.93 -5.83 4.09
CA LEU A 23 -23.15 -5.77 3.30
C LEU A 23 -23.15 -6.82 2.20
N ILE A 24 -23.64 -8.00 2.58
CA ILE A 24 -24.08 -9.06 1.69
C ILE A 24 -25.26 -8.51 0.90
N ARG A 25 -25.07 -8.24 -0.40
CA ARG A 25 -26.19 -7.90 -1.30
C ARG A 25 -26.72 -9.21 -1.88
N SER A 26 -27.93 -9.54 -1.42
CA SER A 26 -28.73 -10.71 -1.77
C SER A 26 -28.92 -10.89 -3.28
N PHE A 27 -28.97 -12.17 -3.66
CA PHE A 27 -29.31 -12.73 -4.96
C PHE A 27 -30.80 -12.52 -5.28
N SER A 28 -31.10 -12.18 -6.53
CA SER A 28 -32.42 -12.37 -7.13
C SER A 28 -32.24 -13.07 -8.47
N ALA A 29 -32.63 -14.34 -8.51
CA ALA A 29 -32.85 -15.09 -9.73
C ALA A 29 -34.17 -14.64 -10.36
N SER A 30 -34.11 -14.30 -11.65
CA SER A 30 -35.28 -14.28 -12.52
C SER A 30 -34.97 -15.17 -13.71
N THR A 31 -35.57 -16.36 -13.71
CA THR A 31 -35.55 -17.31 -14.82
C THR A 31 -36.53 -16.85 -15.91
N ALA A 32 -36.03 -16.63 -17.12
CA ALA A 32 -36.83 -16.65 -18.34
C ALA A 32 -36.00 -17.27 -19.48
N THR A 33 -36.49 -18.37 -20.06
CA THR A 33 -35.96 -19.10 -21.24
C THR A 33 -36.97 -18.95 -22.40
N PRO A 34 -36.63 -19.30 -23.66
CA PRO A 34 -36.02 -18.44 -24.69
C PRO A 34 -36.95 -18.27 -25.93
N PRO A 35 -36.53 -17.57 -27.00
CA PRO A 35 -36.13 -18.35 -28.18
C PRO A 35 -34.95 -17.77 -29.00
N THR A 36 -34.16 -18.70 -29.52
CA THR A 36 -33.51 -18.73 -30.84
C THR A 36 -32.92 -17.44 -31.42
N SER A 37 -31.59 -17.33 -31.37
CA SER A 37 -30.79 -17.08 -32.57
C SER A 37 -29.36 -17.53 -32.33
N SER A 38 -28.91 -18.45 -33.18
CA SER A 38 -27.54 -18.94 -33.26
C SER A 38 -26.62 -17.80 -33.64
N THR A 39 -25.96 -17.20 -32.67
CA THR A 39 -24.68 -16.54 -32.89
C THR A 39 -23.72 -17.18 -31.92
N SER A 40 -22.77 -17.94 -32.46
CA SER A 40 -21.60 -18.46 -31.79
C SER A 40 -20.74 -17.27 -31.33
N ALA A 41 -21.20 -16.57 -30.30
CA ALA A 41 -20.38 -15.67 -29.52
C ALA A 41 -19.42 -16.55 -28.73
N THR A 42 -18.22 -16.72 -29.29
CA THR A 42 -17.05 -17.24 -28.60
C THR A 42 -16.92 -16.47 -27.30
N ALA A 43 -17.38 -17.09 -26.21
CA ALA A 43 -17.16 -16.63 -24.85
C ALA A 43 -15.66 -16.76 -24.58
N THR A 44 -14.89 -15.80 -25.11
CA THR A 44 -13.52 -15.61 -24.70
C THR A 44 -13.59 -15.19 -23.24
N SER A 45 -13.31 -16.15 -22.36
CA SER A 45 -13.07 -15.91 -20.96
C SER A 45 -12.05 -14.78 -20.87
N LYS A 46 -12.51 -13.56 -20.60
CA LYS A 46 -11.65 -12.39 -20.45
C LYS A 46 -10.84 -12.60 -19.19
N LYS A 47 -9.71 -13.29 -19.35
CA LYS A 47 -8.71 -13.52 -18.31
C LYS A 47 -8.47 -12.16 -17.64
N PRO A 48 -8.56 -12.05 -16.31
CA PRO A 48 -8.45 -10.76 -15.64
C PRO A 48 -7.16 -10.09 -16.07
N LYS A 49 -7.28 -8.95 -16.75
CA LYS A 49 -6.14 -8.16 -17.23
C LYS A 49 -5.31 -7.81 -16.00
N ARG A 50 -4.14 -8.44 -15.87
CA ARG A 50 -3.29 -8.37 -14.67
C ARG A 50 -3.04 -6.91 -14.33
N LYS A 51 -3.63 -6.43 -13.23
CA LYS A 51 -3.41 -5.06 -12.75
C LYS A 51 -1.91 -4.86 -12.52
N LYS A 52 -1.36 -3.80 -13.10
CA LYS A 52 0.05 -3.45 -12.92
C LYS A 52 0.31 -3.22 -11.43
N LYS A 53 1.40 -3.78 -10.91
CA LYS A 53 1.82 -3.56 -9.52
C LYS A 53 2.09 -2.06 -9.31
N LYS A 54 1.75 -1.58 -8.12
CA LYS A 54 2.01 -0.21 -7.70
C LYS A 54 3.50 0.02 -7.49
N ASN A 55 3.96 1.24 -7.75
CA ASN A 55 5.35 1.65 -7.51
C ASN A 55 5.55 2.03 -6.02
N LEU A 56 6.80 2.08 -5.55
CA LEU A 56 7.18 2.55 -4.22
C LEU A 56 6.57 3.94 -3.92
N PHE A 57 6.73 4.89 -4.84
CA PHE A 57 6.24 6.26 -4.69
C PHE A 57 4.72 6.34 -4.59
N GLU A 58 4.00 5.47 -5.29
CA GLU A 58 2.54 5.37 -5.18
C GLU A 58 2.10 4.78 -3.84
N VAL A 59 2.95 4.02 -3.15
CA VAL A 59 2.67 3.54 -1.80
C VAL A 59 2.99 4.62 -0.78
N VAL A 60 4.17 5.25 -0.89
CA VAL A 60 4.64 6.21 0.10
C VAL A 60 3.95 7.55 0.08
N GLN A 61 3.31 7.93 -1.03
CA GLN A 61 2.45 9.12 -1.09
C GLN A 61 1.27 9.04 -0.11
N PHE A 62 0.86 7.83 0.29
CA PHE A 62 -0.22 7.61 1.26
C PHE A 62 0.28 7.69 2.71
N LEU A 63 1.59 7.71 2.92
CA LEU A 63 2.18 7.85 4.24
C LEU A 63 2.50 9.32 4.53
N PRO A 64 2.43 9.74 5.81
CA PRO A 64 2.90 11.06 6.21
C PRO A 64 4.40 11.22 5.87
N ASN A 65 4.80 12.43 5.53
CA ASN A 65 6.19 12.76 5.16
C ASN A 65 6.78 11.83 4.07
N TRP A 66 5.95 11.38 3.12
CA TRP A 66 6.36 10.46 2.05
C TRP A 66 7.00 9.15 2.56
N GLY A 67 6.59 8.68 3.74
CA GLY A 67 7.09 7.42 4.29
C GLY A 67 8.54 7.46 4.77
N ILE A 68 9.14 8.64 4.96
CA ILE A 68 10.46 8.77 5.60
C ILE A 68 10.40 8.21 7.03
N GLY A 69 11.34 7.34 7.38
CA GLY A 69 11.40 6.65 8.66
C GLY A 69 10.69 5.29 8.68
N TYR A 70 9.89 4.95 7.65
CA TYR A 70 9.21 3.66 7.57
C TYR A 70 10.04 2.59 6.86
N GLN A 71 9.78 1.34 7.21
CA GLN A 71 10.42 0.16 6.61
C GLN A 71 9.55 -0.41 5.50
N LEU A 72 10.15 -0.64 4.34
CA LEU A 72 9.50 -1.24 3.20
C LEU A 72 10.32 -2.40 2.68
N ALA A 73 9.63 -3.48 2.35
CA ALA A 73 10.22 -4.67 1.78
C ALA A 73 9.44 -5.07 0.54
N LYS A 74 10.14 -5.67 -0.42
CA LYS A 74 9.47 -6.33 -1.53
C LYS A 74 8.82 -7.61 -1.00
N THR A 75 7.63 -7.94 -1.47
CA THR A 75 6.83 -9.07 -0.96
C THR A 75 7.55 -10.43 -0.97
N HIS A 76 8.54 -10.64 -1.84
CA HIS A 76 9.30 -11.90 -1.90
C HIS A 76 10.66 -11.84 -1.21
N TRP A 77 11.02 -10.72 -0.59
CA TRP A 77 12.25 -10.65 0.21
C TRP A 77 11.94 -11.13 1.62
N VAL A 78 12.73 -12.08 2.09
CA VAL A 78 12.60 -12.66 3.43
C VAL A 78 13.76 -12.13 4.26
N GLY A 79 13.44 -11.59 5.44
CA GLY A 79 14.46 -11.08 6.36
C GLY A 79 15.16 -9.80 5.92
N LEU A 80 14.71 -9.13 4.85
CA LEU A 80 15.30 -7.87 4.35
C LEU A 80 14.23 -6.80 4.15
N SER A 81 14.39 -5.67 4.84
CA SER A 81 13.60 -4.46 4.65
C SER A 81 14.53 -3.27 4.50
N TYR A 82 14.05 -2.20 3.87
CA TYR A 82 14.78 -0.93 3.79
C TYR A 82 13.99 0.15 4.50
N GLN A 83 14.65 0.90 5.37
CA GLN A 83 14.07 2.10 5.97
C GLN A 83 14.35 3.31 5.08
N ILE A 84 13.31 4.03 4.66
CA ILE A 84 13.47 5.24 3.85
C ILE A 84 14.09 6.34 4.72
N THR A 85 15.17 6.97 4.26
CA THR A 85 15.80 8.12 4.93
C THR A 85 15.62 9.41 4.15
N LYS A 86 15.65 9.34 2.82
CA LYS A 86 15.52 10.49 1.94
C LYS A 86 14.82 10.12 0.65
N ILE A 87 13.96 11.01 0.17
CA ILE A 87 13.31 10.89 -1.12
C ILE A 87 13.60 12.14 -1.94
N ASN A 88 13.84 11.95 -3.23
CA ASN A 88 13.90 13.01 -4.23
C ASN A 88 12.91 12.68 -5.35
N LEU A 89 11.84 13.45 -5.45
CA LEU A 89 10.79 13.25 -6.44
C LEU A 89 11.05 14.05 -7.70
N TYR A 90 10.58 13.52 -8.82
CA TYR A 90 10.43 14.29 -10.04
C TYR A 90 9.13 15.10 -10.02
N LYS A 91 8.92 15.90 -11.07
CA LYS A 91 7.82 16.88 -11.19
C LYS A 91 6.44 16.25 -10.96
N ASP A 92 6.24 15.01 -11.41
CA ASP A 92 4.94 14.33 -11.36
C ASP A 92 4.65 13.67 -10.00
N GLY A 93 5.62 13.61 -9.08
CA GLY A 93 5.50 12.95 -7.77
C GLY A 93 5.36 11.41 -7.80
N ARG A 94 5.14 10.81 -8.98
CA ARG A 94 4.97 9.35 -9.16
C ARG A 94 6.29 8.58 -9.29
N HIS A 95 7.38 9.30 -9.55
CA HIS A 95 8.69 8.75 -9.79
C HIS A 95 9.74 9.61 -9.09
N GLY A 96 10.89 9.00 -8.83
CA GLY A 96 11.98 9.68 -8.17
C GLY A 96 13.09 8.72 -7.80
N LYS A 97 13.96 9.19 -6.91
CA LYS A 97 15.02 8.43 -6.26
C LYS A 97 14.75 8.38 -4.77
N ALA A 98 15.10 7.27 -4.14
CA ALA A 98 15.00 7.10 -2.70
C ALA A 98 16.31 6.52 -2.17
N TRP A 99 16.70 6.97 -0.99
CA TRP A 99 17.80 6.42 -0.22
C TRP A 99 17.23 5.83 1.06
N GLY A 100 17.88 4.78 1.54
CA GLY A 100 17.46 4.10 2.74
C GLY A 100 18.56 3.22 3.31
N ILE A 101 18.35 2.81 4.56
CA ILE A 101 19.26 1.91 5.26
C ILE A 101 18.64 0.51 5.22
N VAL A 102 19.48 -0.51 5.04
CA VAL A 102 19.02 -1.89 5.01
C VAL A 102 18.86 -2.41 6.44
N HIS A 103 17.74 -3.07 6.68
CA HIS A 103 17.43 -3.79 7.90
C HIS A 103 17.39 -5.27 7.58
N LYS A 104 18.15 -6.06 8.32
CA LYS A 104 18.17 -7.51 8.21
C LYS A 104 17.54 -8.11 9.46
N ASP A 105 16.51 -8.93 9.30
CA ASP A 105 15.78 -9.59 10.39
C ASP A 105 15.26 -8.60 11.46
N GLY A 106 14.84 -7.41 11.02
CA GLY A 106 14.38 -6.33 11.88
C GLY A 106 15.48 -5.56 12.63
N LYS A 107 16.75 -5.90 12.41
CA LYS A 107 17.90 -5.17 12.96
C LYS A 107 18.48 -4.24 11.91
N LEU A 108 18.86 -3.03 12.34
CA LEU A 108 19.60 -2.09 11.51
C LEU A 108 20.91 -2.74 11.08
N PHE A 109 21.10 -2.89 9.77
CA PHE A 109 22.35 -3.38 9.20
C PHE A 109 23.17 -2.15 8.81
N ALA A 110 24.05 -1.74 9.72
CA ALA A 110 25.04 -0.70 9.51
C ALA A 110 26.42 -1.37 9.38
N TYR A 111 27.20 -0.94 8.39
CA TYR A 111 28.57 -1.37 8.13
C TYR A 111 29.55 -0.53 8.94
#